data_AF-Q6AG45-F1
#
_entry.id   AF-Q6AG45-F1
#
_cell.length_a   1.000
_cell.length_b   1.000
_cell.length_c   1.000
_cell.angle_alpha   90.00
_cell.angle_beta   90.00
_cell.angle_gamma   90.00
#
_symmetry.space_group_name_H-M   'P 1'
#
loop_
_entity.id
_entity.type
_entity.pdbx_description
1 polymer ?
#
loop_
_entity_poly.entity_id
_entity_poly.type
_entity_poly.pdbx_seq_one_letter_code
_entity_poly.pdbx_strand_id
1 'polypeptide(L)'
;MDPAGPGPIIASRPDQTRTGQHRGVVRDGETYGYRWADGEIAACARLALREAGPDVSFVSLGETDEAGHLYGGSSAEYAVAVGPVDAHIGRLLAEIEARVARAGAEEEWLVALTTDHGHLDEGGHGGGEAVLSRSFLALRRYGSEDPLPAGTSIHPWEVVSLLLTDLTR
;
A
#
# COMPACT_ATOMS: atom_id res chain seq x y z
N MET A 1 -0.65 -12.30 5.46
CA MET A 1 0.70 -12.72 5.03
C MET A 1 0.64 -14.22 4.88
N ASP A 2 1.18 -14.82 3.83
CA ASP A 2 1.35 -16.27 3.75
C ASP A 2 2.15 -16.74 4.99
N PRO A 3 1.57 -17.56 5.89
CA PRO A 3 2.29 -18.04 7.06
C PRO A 3 3.42 -19.03 6.70
N ALA A 4 3.45 -19.54 5.47
CA ALA A 4 4.48 -20.46 4.97
C ALA A 4 5.54 -19.79 4.07
N GLY A 5 5.32 -18.55 3.63
CA GLY A 5 6.25 -17.77 2.83
C GLY A 5 7.18 -16.91 3.71
N PRO A 6 8.33 -16.45 3.19
CA PRO A 6 9.23 -15.57 3.95
C PRO A 6 8.57 -14.23 4.33
N GLY A 7 7.50 -13.84 3.63
CA GLY A 7 6.87 -12.52 3.72
C GLY A 7 7.87 -11.37 3.46
N PRO A 8 7.42 -10.11 3.39
CA PRO A 8 8.32 -9.00 3.60
C PRO A 8 8.96 -9.12 4.99
N ILE A 9 10.28 -9.32 5.04
CA ILE A 9 11.06 -9.25 6.29
C ILE A 9 11.14 -7.78 6.70
N ILE A 10 10.06 -7.27 7.30
CA ILE A 10 10.11 -6.03 8.07
C ILE A 10 10.77 -6.40 9.39
N ALA A 11 12.01 -5.95 9.60
CA ALA A 11 12.74 -6.22 10.82
C ALA A 11 11.90 -5.80 12.04
N SER A 12 11.65 -6.73 12.97
CA SER A 12 10.95 -6.40 14.20
C SER A 12 11.77 -5.37 15.00
N ARG A 13 11.12 -4.30 15.47
CA ARG A 13 11.71 -3.29 16.37
C ARG A 13 11.03 -3.34 17.74
N PRO A 14 11.44 -4.26 18.64
CA PRO A 14 10.73 -4.53 19.90
C PRO A 14 10.79 -3.34 20.86
N ASP A 15 11.90 -2.59 20.83
CA ASP A 15 12.10 -1.34 21.56
C ASP A 15 11.07 -0.29 21.14
N GLN A 16 10.90 -0.07 19.84
CA GLN A 16 9.90 0.87 19.31
C GLN A 16 8.47 0.36 19.52
N THR A 17 8.29 -0.95 19.61
CA THR A 17 6.98 -1.55 19.92
C THR A 17 6.57 -1.27 21.36
N ARG A 18 7.51 -1.34 22.30
CA ARG A 18 7.26 -1.02 23.72
C ARG A 18 6.96 0.46 23.95
N THR A 19 7.54 1.35 23.15
CA THR A 19 7.30 2.80 23.25
C THR A 19 6.09 3.26 22.43
N GLY A 20 5.41 2.34 21.72
CA GLY A 20 4.27 2.64 20.86
C GLY A 20 4.63 3.36 19.56
N GLN A 21 5.93 3.54 19.26
CA GLN A 21 6.44 4.13 18.02
C GLN A 21 6.34 3.17 16.83
N HIS A 22 6.32 1.87 17.09
CA HIS A 22 6.12 0.81 16.10
C HIS A 22 4.91 -0.02 16.52
N ARG A 23 3.88 -0.13 15.68
CA ARG A 23 2.71 -0.98 15.94
C ARG A 23 2.71 -2.15 14.98
N GLY A 24 3.04 -3.34 15.48
CA GLY A 24 2.86 -4.58 14.76
C GLY A 24 1.39 -5.01 14.81
N VAL A 25 0.74 -5.11 13.66
CA VAL A 25 -0.54 -5.82 13.54
C VAL A 25 -0.19 -7.26 13.17
N VAL A 26 -0.23 -8.17 14.14
CA VAL A 26 0.01 -9.60 13.94
C VAL A 26 -1.33 -10.30 14.14
N ARG A 27 -1.84 -10.91 13.06
CA ARG A 27 -3.04 -11.74 13.09
C ARG A 27 -2.66 -13.15 12.61
N ASP A 28 -3.27 -14.14 13.22
CA ASP A 28 -3.21 -15.53 12.74
C ASP A 28 -3.93 -15.57 11.39
N GLY A 29 -3.16 -15.79 10.32
CA GLY A 29 -3.57 -15.60 8.94
C GLY A 29 -4.46 -16.72 8.41
N GLU A 30 -5.40 -17.21 9.21
CA GLU A 30 -6.41 -18.14 8.72
C GLU A 30 -7.25 -17.43 7.65
N THR A 31 -7.59 -18.19 6.60
CA THR A 31 -8.32 -17.77 5.39
C THR A 31 -9.41 -16.74 5.73
N TYR A 32 -9.44 -15.61 5.02
CA TYR A 32 -10.32 -14.44 5.21
C TYR A 32 -9.91 -13.42 6.29
N GLY A 33 -8.72 -13.53 6.88
CA GLY A 33 -8.21 -12.59 7.87
C GLY A 33 -7.91 -11.18 7.32
N TYR A 34 -7.63 -11.06 6.03
CA TYR A 34 -7.12 -9.80 5.46
C TYR A 34 -8.14 -8.67 5.47
N ARG A 35 -9.44 -8.93 5.25
CA ARG A 35 -10.46 -7.88 5.35
C ARG A 35 -10.42 -7.15 6.70
N TRP A 36 -10.25 -7.91 7.79
CA TRP A 36 -10.14 -7.34 9.12
C TRP A 36 -8.79 -6.68 9.35
N ALA A 37 -7.71 -7.35 8.93
CA ALA A 37 -6.35 -6.82 9.06
C ALA A 37 -6.16 -5.49 8.30
N ASP A 38 -6.66 -5.38 7.07
CA ASP A 38 -6.62 -4.18 6.24
C ASP A 38 -7.32 -3.01 6.92
N GLY A 39 -8.46 -3.28 7.59
CA GLY A 39 -9.12 -2.29 8.42
C GLY A 39 -8.28 -1.77 9.58
N GLU A 40 -7.59 -2.67 10.28
CA GLU A 40 -6.69 -2.30 11.38
C GLU A 40 -5.44 -1.58 10.91
N ILE A 41 -4.84 -2.04 9.81
CA ILE A 41 -3.68 -1.45 9.16
C ILE A 41 -4.02 -0.03 8.71
N ALA A 42 -5.13 0.16 7.99
CA ALA A 42 -5.56 1.47 7.53
C ALA A 42 -5.89 2.42 8.70
N ALA A 43 -6.53 1.92 9.76
CA ALA A 43 -6.80 2.72 10.96
C ALA A 43 -5.51 3.13 11.68
N CYS A 44 -4.55 2.23 11.81
CA CYS A 44 -3.24 2.52 12.41
C CYS A 44 -2.43 3.51 11.56
N ALA A 45 -2.38 3.31 10.25
CA ALA A 45 -1.70 4.20 9.32
C ALA A 45 -2.31 5.61 9.34
N ARG A 46 -3.65 5.71 9.34
CA ARG A 46 -4.34 7.00 9.45
C ARG A 46 -4.03 7.71 10.77
N LEU A 47 -3.98 6.98 11.87
CA LEU A 47 -3.59 7.55 13.17
C LEU A 47 -2.13 8.01 13.16
N ALA A 48 -1.22 7.22 12.59
CA ALA A 48 0.19 7.60 12.47
C ALA A 48 0.37 8.85 11.61
N LEU A 49 -0.32 8.93 10.46
CA LEU A 49 -0.38 10.12 9.63
C LEU A 49 -0.83 11.32 10.47
N ARG A 50 -1.94 11.20 11.20
CA ARG A 50 -2.50 12.33 11.96
C ARG A 50 -1.61 12.81 13.11
N GLU A 51 -1.13 11.89 13.95
CA GLU A 51 -0.51 12.22 15.23
C GLU A 51 1.02 12.26 15.18
N ALA A 52 1.64 11.33 14.44
CA ALA A 52 3.09 11.24 14.35
C ALA A 52 3.66 12.10 13.21
N GLY A 53 2.92 12.25 12.10
CA GLY A 53 3.36 12.99 10.92
C GLY A 53 4.68 12.47 10.34
N PRO A 54 4.74 11.20 9.90
CA PRO A 54 5.99 10.59 9.44
C PRO A 54 6.46 11.20 8.11
N ASP A 55 7.78 11.29 7.91
CA ASP A 55 8.37 11.69 6.62
C ASP A 55 8.10 10.65 5.51
N VAL A 56 7.91 9.37 5.89
CA VAL A 56 7.58 8.27 4.99
C VAL A 56 6.57 7.32 5.67
N SER A 57 5.50 6.99 4.95
CA SER A 57 4.52 6.00 5.37
C SER A 57 4.34 4.93 4.30
N PHE A 58 4.47 3.66 4.68
CA PHE A 58 4.24 2.51 3.79
C PHE A 58 3.05 1.70 4.32
N VAL A 59 2.08 1.43 3.44
CA VAL A 59 0.85 0.69 3.77
C VAL A 59 0.67 -0.42 2.74
N SER A 60 0.46 -1.65 3.23
CA SER A 60 0.15 -2.82 2.41
C SER A 60 -1.22 -3.35 2.84
N LEU A 61 -2.10 -3.57 1.87
CA LEU A 61 -3.45 -4.09 2.04
C LEU A 61 -3.55 -5.38 1.23
N GLY A 62 -4.12 -6.44 1.80
CA GLY A 62 -4.03 -7.80 1.26
C GLY A 62 -5.37 -8.44 0.88
N GLU A 63 -6.53 -7.82 1.12
CA GLU A 63 -7.82 -8.45 0.81
C GLU A 63 -7.98 -8.78 -0.69
N THR A 64 -7.56 -7.88 -1.57
CA THR A 64 -7.58 -8.11 -3.02
C THR A 64 -6.59 -9.18 -3.46
N ASP A 65 -5.44 -9.26 -2.79
CA ASP A 65 -4.41 -10.26 -3.07
C ASP A 65 -4.89 -11.67 -2.71
N GLU A 66 -5.46 -11.83 -1.51
CA GLU A 66 -6.07 -13.09 -1.06
C GLU A 66 -7.20 -13.55 -2.00
N ALA A 67 -8.08 -12.63 -2.41
CA ALA A 67 -9.14 -12.96 -3.38
C ALA A 67 -8.56 -13.37 -4.74
N GLY A 68 -7.50 -12.69 -5.19
CA GLY A 68 -6.82 -13.00 -6.45
C GLY A 68 -6.15 -14.36 -6.43
N HIS A 69 -5.52 -14.73 -5.31
CA HIS A 69 -4.95 -16.06 -5.13
C HIS A 69 -5.99 -17.17 -5.17
N LEU A 70 -7.09 -16.99 -4.43
CA LEU A 70 -8.11 -18.04 -4.23
C LEU A 70 -9.05 -18.21 -5.43
N TYR A 71 -9.43 -17.11 -6.08
CA TYR A 71 -10.51 -17.09 -7.06
C TYR A 71 -10.09 -16.54 -8.43
N GLY A 72 -8.95 -15.86 -8.52
CA GLY A 72 -8.45 -15.25 -9.75
C GLY A 72 -8.85 -13.79 -9.95
N GLY A 73 -8.08 -13.09 -10.78
CA GLY A 73 -8.21 -11.64 -11.00
C GLY A 73 -9.48 -11.21 -11.75
N SER A 74 -10.13 -12.16 -12.46
CA SER A 74 -11.37 -11.94 -13.19
C SER A 74 -12.63 -12.42 -12.44
N SER A 75 -12.47 -12.83 -11.17
CA SER A 75 -13.57 -13.35 -10.34
C SER A 75 -14.47 -12.25 -9.76
N ALA A 76 -15.69 -12.64 -9.39
CA ALA A 76 -16.61 -11.74 -8.69
C ALA A 76 -16.10 -11.41 -7.27
N GLU A 77 -15.44 -12.37 -6.63
CA GLU A 77 -14.82 -12.25 -5.31
C GLU A 77 -13.71 -11.19 -5.31
N TYR A 78 -12.84 -11.21 -6.32
CA TYR A 78 -11.82 -10.17 -6.51
C TYR A 78 -12.47 -8.79 -6.71
N ALA A 79 -13.49 -8.69 -7.56
CA ALA A 79 -14.21 -7.44 -7.79
C ALA A 79 -14.88 -6.91 -6.50
N VAL A 80 -15.42 -7.78 -5.65
CA VAL A 80 -15.99 -7.41 -4.35
C VAL A 80 -14.91 -6.94 -3.38
N ALA A 81 -13.73 -7.57 -3.37
CA ALA A 81 -12.60 -7.20 -2.50
C ALA A 81 -12.02 -5.81 -2.82
N VAL A 82 -12.13 -5.34 -4.06
CA VAL A 82 -11.65 -4.00 -4.46
C VAL A 82 -12.37 -2.88 -3.68
N GLY A 83 -13.67 -3.02 -3.41
CA GLY A 83 -14.47 -1.97 -2.77
C GLY A 83 -13.98 -1.57 -1.37
N PRO A 84 -13.83 -2.51 -0.42
CA PRO A 84 -13.25 -2.22 0.89
C PRO A 84 -11.85 -1.63 0.82
N VAL A 85 -10.95 -2.19 -0.01
CA VAL A 85 -9.58 -1.70 -0.18
C VAL A 85 -9.56 -0.26 -0.69
N ASP A 86 -10.37 0.07 -1.71
CA ASP A 86 -10.54 1.44 -2.21
C ASP A 86 -11.01 2.40 -1.11
N ALA A 87 -11.98 1.98 -0.28
CA ALA A 87 -12.45 2.78 0.85
C ALA A 87 -11.36 2.98 1.94
N HIS A 88 -10.44 2.02 2.13
CA HIS A 88 -9.26 2.21 3.00
C HIS A 88 -8.30 3.24 2.41
N ILE A 89 -7.98 3.16 1.12
CA ILE A 89 -7.13 4.13 0.41
C ILE A 89 -7.73 5.53 0.50
N GLY A 90 -9.02 5.69 0.20
CA GLY A 90 -9.71 6.99 0.27
C GLY A 90 -9.62 7.66 1.65
N ARG A 91 -9.71 6.88 2.74
CA ARG A 91 -9.56 7.40 4.11
C ARG A 91 -8.14 7.86 4.43
N LEU A 92 -7.12 7.21 3.88
CA LEU A 92 -5.73 7.63 4.03
C LEU A 92 -5.45 8.91 3.25
N LEU A 93 -5.91 8.97 2.00
CA LEU A 93 -5.78 10.15 1.15
C LEU A 93 -6.48 11.38 1.76
N ALA A 94 -7.68 11.19 2.32
CA ALA A 94 -8.41 12.27 3.00
C ALA A 94 -7.67 12.79 4.25
N GLU A 95 -6.95 11.94 4.99
CA GLU A 95 -6.13 12.39 6.12
C GLU A 95 -4.91 13.18 5.65
N ILE A 96 -4.25 12.76 4.57
CA ILE A 96 -3.15 13.51 3.94
C ILE A 96 -3.64 14.89 3.48
N GLU A 97 -4.75 14.95 2.76
CA GLU A 97 -5.36 16.20 2.31
C GLU A 97 -5.71 17.13 3.50
N ALA A 98 -6.26 16.57 4.57
CA ALA A 98 -6.57 17.33 5.77
C ALA A 98 -5.32 17.86 6.49
N ARG A 99 -4.19 17.13 6.45
CA ARG A 99 -2.90 17.60 6.99
C ARG A 99 -2.36 18.78 6.20
N VAL A 100 -2.29 18.62 4.87
CA VAL A 100 -1.87 19.69 3.96
C VAL A 100 -2.75 20.93 4.13
N ALA A 101 -4.06 20.78 4.26
CA ALA A 101 -4.96 21.91 4.49
C ALA A 101 -4.70 22.66 5.81
N ARG A 102 -4.15 21.99 6.84
CA ARG A 102 -3.78 22.59 8.13
C ARG A 102 -2.40 23.25 8.10
N ALA A 103 -1.44 22.65 7.40
CA ALA A 103 -0.05 23.11 7.36
C ALA A 103 0.24 24.09 6.22
N GLY A 104 -0.59 24.13 5.17
CA GLY A 104 -0.33 24.91 3.97
C GLY A 104 0.86 24.37 3.18
N ALA A 105 1.70 25.26 2.66
CA ALA A 105 2.87 24.90 1.86
C ALA A 105 4.05 24.33 2.70
N GLU A 106 3.90 24.21 4.02
CA GLU A 106 4.91 23.59 4.88
C GLU A 106 4.86 22.06 4.86
N GLU A 107 3.80 21.47 4.30
CA GLU A 107 3.65 20.02 4.22
C GLU A 107 3.28 19.58 2.80
N GLU A 108 4.14 18.73 2.22
CA GLU A 108 4.01 18.23 0.87
C GLU A 108 4.07 16.71 0.87
N TRP A 109 3.22 16.07 0.08
CA TRP A 109 3.17 14.62 -0.03
C TRP A 109 3.21 14.17 -1.49
N LEU A 110 4.12 13.26 -1.80
CA LEU A 110 4.00 12.39 -2.98
C LEU A 110 3.41 11.05 -2.52
N VAL A 111 2.24 10.70 -3.03
CA VAL A 111 1.61 9.40 -2.81
C VAL A 111 1.83 8.52 -4.04
N ALA A 112 2.31 7.31 -3.80
CA ALA A 112 2.48 6.27 -4.80
C ALA A 112 1.63 5.03 -4.45
N LEU A 113 0.91 4.51 -5.43
CA LEU A 113 0.11 3.29 -5.31
C LEU A 113 0.50 2.31 -6.42
N THR A 114 0.74 1.06 -6.05
CA THR A 114 1.14 -0.02 -6.94
C THR A 114 0.70 -1.37 -6.39
N THR A 115 0.78 -2.41 -7.21
CA THR A 115 0.68 -3.82 -6.76
C THR A 115 2.05 -4.47 -6.82
N ASP A 116 2.28 -5.46 -5.97
CA ASP A 116 3.49 -6.28 -5.99
C ASP A 116 3.48 -7.30 -7.14
N HIS A 117 2.29 -7.81 -7.51
CA HIS A 117 2.10 -8.65 -8.69
C HIS A 117 0.67 -8.58 -9.27
N GLY A 118 0.42 -9.36 -10.31
CA GLY A 118 -0.90 -9.64 -10.86
C GLY A 118 -1.37 -11.07 -10.56
N HIS A 119 -2.53 -11.45 -11.11
CA HIS A 119 -3.17 -12.76 -10.91
C HIS A 119 -3.61 -13.37 -12.25
N LEU A 120 -3.64 -14.71 -12.33
CA LEU A 120 -4.34 -15.41 -13.41
C LEU A 120 -5.86 -15.23 -13.26
N ASP A 121 -6.61 -15.49 -14.34
CA ASP A 121 -8.07 -15.39 -14.32
C ASP A 121 -8.70 -16.46 -13.42
N GLU A 122 -8.08 -17.63 -13.32
CA GLU A 122 -8.50 -18.79 -12.53
C GLU A 122 -7.93 -18.83 -11.10
N GLY A 123 -7.00 -17.94 -10.75
CA GLY A 123 -6.31 -17.93 -9.47
C GLY A 123 -4.81 -18.22 -9.54
N GLY A 124 -4.08 -17.78 -8.52
CA GLY A 124 -2.64 -18.00 -8.38
C GLY A 124 -1.75 -16.90 -8.98
N HIS A 125 -0.45 -17.01 -8.68
CA HIS A 125 0.60 -16.06 -9.05
C HIS A 125 1.98 -16.75 -9.15
N GLY A 126 3.03 -16.02 -9.56
CA GLY A 126 4.42 -16.51 -9.56
C GLY A 126 4.89 -17.30 -10.79
N GLY A 127 4.03 -17.45 -11.81
CA GLY A 127 4.36 -18.02 -13.11
C GLY A 127 5.04 -17.03 -14.07
N GLY A 128 5.34 -17.49 -15.29
CA GLY A 128 6.03 -16.71 -16.33
C GLY A 128 5.09 -15.84 -17.19
N GLU A 129 3.79 -15.89 -16.93
CA GLU A 129 2.77 -15.20 -17.68
C GLU A 129 2.86 -13.70 -17.47
N ALA A 130 2.72 -12.93 -18.55
CA ALA A 130 2.85 -11.48 -18.51
C ALA A 130 1.83 -10.81 -17.55
N VAL A 131 0.67 -11.42 -17.32
CA VAL A 131 -0.33 -10.90 -16.37
C VAL A 131 0.17 -10.96 -14.92
N LEU A 132 0.99 -11.94 -14.58
CA LEU A 132 1.49 -12.15 -13.20
C LEU A 132 2.60 -11.16 -12.81
N SER A 133 3.30 -10.60 -13.79
CA SER A 133 4.33 -9.58 -13.59
C SER A 133 3.86 -8.17 -13.93
N ARG A 134 2.61 -8.01 -14.39
CA ARG A 134 2.03 -6.72 -14.72
C ARG A 134 1.50 -6.05 -13.46
N SER A 135 1.98 -4.84 -13.23
CA SER A 135 1.52 -3.93 -12.18
C SER A 135 1.25 -2.55 -12.79
N PHE A 136 0.74 -1.63 -11.99
CA PHE A 136 0.60 -0.22 -12.32
C PHE A 136 1.32 0.64 -11.28
N LEU A 137 1.64 1.88 -11.65
CA LEU A 137 2.04 2.91 -10.70
C LEU A 137 1.11 4.11 -10.89
N ALA A 138 0.38 4.47 -9.84
CA ALA A 138 -0.39 5.70 -9.78
C ALA A 138 0.28 6.67 -8.81
N LEU A 139 0.47 7.91 -9.25
CA LEU A 139 1.10 8.97 -8.48
C LEU A 139 0.14 10.13 -8.26
N ARG A 140 0.17 10.73 -7.07
CA ARG A 140 -0.55 11.97 -6.76
C ARG A 140 0.26 12.84 -5.80
N ARG A 141 0.30 14.15 -6.06
CA ARG A 141 0.91 15.15 -5.18
C ARG A 141 -0.16 15.91 -4.40
N TYR A 142 0.16 16.26 -3.16
CA TYR A 142 -0.60 17.18 -2.32
C TYR A 142 0.35 18.24 -1.74
N GLY A 143 -0.13 19.47 -1.58
CA GLY A 143 0.62 20.57 -0.96
C GLY A 143 1.59 21.30 -1.88
N SER A 144 1.82 20.79 -3.10
CA SER A 144 2.64 21.43 -4.12
C SER A 144 2.09 21.18 -5.52
N GLU A 145 2.36 22.11 -6.43
CA GLU A 145 2.02 22.06 -7.86
C GLU A 145 3.19 21.56 -8.72
N ASP A 146 4.29 21.14 -8.09
CA ASP A 146 5.44 20.59 -8.79
C ASP A 146 5.04 19.37 -9.64
N PRO A 147 5.66 19.19 -10.81
CA PRO A 147 5.36 18.07 -11.67
C PRO A 147 5.58 16.74 -10.94
N LEU A 148 4.73 15.76 -11.26
CA LEU A 148 4.95 14.38 -10.82
C LEU A 148 6.19 13.81 -11.53
N PRO A 149 6.93 12.89 -10.87
CA PRO A 149 7.93 12.08 -11.54
C PRO A 149 7.33 11.39 -12.78
N ALA A 150 7.91 11.64 -13.96
CA ALA A 150 7.35 11.20 -15.23
C ALA A 150 7.94 9.88 -15.72
N GLY A 151 7.10 9.05 -16.34
CA GLY A 151 7.50 7.85 -17.08
C GLY A 151 6.26 7.20 -17.71
N THR A 152 6.27 6.93 -19.02
CA THR A 152 5.14 6.29 -19.73
C THR A 152 5.23 4.77 -19.71
N SER A 153 6.43 4.23 -19.51
CA SER A 153 6.71 2.81 -19.30
C SER A 153 7.90 2.74 -18.35
N ILE A 154 7.66 2.22 -17.14
CA ILE A 154 8.69 2.04 -16.11
C ILE A 154 8.79 0.55 -15.80
N HIS A 155 10.02 0.06 -15.66
CA HIS A 155 10.25 -1.28 -15.16
C HIS A 155 10.05 -1.32 -13.64
N PRO A 156 9.65 -2.47 -13.06
CA PRO A 156 9.43 -2.58 -11.61
C PRO A 156 10.64 -2.14 -10.76
N TRP A 157 11.87 -2.43 -11.20
CA TRP A 157 13.09 -2.02 -10.51
C TRP A 157 13.41 -0.52 -10.61
N GLU A 158 12.72 0.22 -11.47
CA GLU A 158 12.90 1.67 -11.62
C GLU A 158 11.98 2.46 -10.69
N VAL A 159 10.94 1.85 -10.12
CA VAL A 159 9.96 2.52 -9.26
C VAL A 159 10.62 3.22 -8.07
N VAL A 160 11.51 2.51 -7.35
CA VAL A 160 12.20 3.10 -6.20
C VAL A 160 13.06 4.29 -6.62
N SER A 161 13.84 4.13 -7.68
CA SER A 161 14.68 5.22 -8.21
C SER A 161 13.85 6.42 -8.62
N LEU A 162 12.72 6.19 -9.30
CA LEU A 162 11.77 7.24 -9.71
C LEU A 162 11.23 8.00 -8.49
N LEU A 163 10.78 7.29 -7.45
CA LEU A 163 10.25 7.92 -6.24
C LEU A 163 11.33 8.70 -5.48
N LEU A 164 12.56 8.19 -5.44
CA LEU A 164 13.68 8.87 -4.78
C LEU A 164 14.11 10.17 -5.47
N THR A 165 13.83 10.34 -6.77
CA THR A 165 14.08 11.63 -7.43
C THR A 165 13.28 12.77 -6.80
N ASP A 166 12.12 12.47 -6.21
CA ASP A 166 11.26 13.47 -5.55
C ASP A 166 11.86 14.00 -4.25
N LEU A 167 12.74 13.23 -3.58
CA LEU A 167 13.40 13.66 -2.34
C LEU A 167 14.51 14.68 -2.59
N THR A 168 14.89 14.92 -3.85
CA THR A 168 16.01 15.78 -4.23
C THR A 168 15.59 17.06 -4.97
N ARG A 169 14.28 17.38 -4.95
CA ARG A 169 13.72 18.58 -5.59
C ARG A 169 13.90 19.85 -4.76
#